data_AF-A0A7Z9UE62-F1
#
_entry.id   AF-A0A7Z9UE62-F1
#
_cell.length_a   1.000
_cell.length_b   1.000
_cell.length_c   1.000
_cell.angle_alpha   90.00
_cell.angle_beta   90.00
_cell.angle_gamma   90.00
#
_symmetry.space_group_name_H-M   'P 1'
#
loop_
_entity.id
_entity.type
_entity.pdbx_description
1 polymer ?
#
loop_
_entity_poly.entity_id
_entity_poly.type
_entity_poly.pdbx_seq_one_letter_code
_entity_poly.pdbx_strand_id
1 'polypeptide(L)'
;DAIRARVETLARPELVQFEQMVLIDTLDQAWKDHLYEMDQLRDSIGFRAIAQTDPKIEYKREGQRMFKSMMKELRERVTDIIFKARIAPPQRQSPMQRPPMQRPPQQAQQQRPQRPAGAAQSNIMGSSIMGPGLSFGPAQRPQQPKPAPEKPQNPSQDAENQDS
;
A
#
# COMPACT_ATOMS: atom_id res chain seq x y z
N ASP A 1 -18.44 -41.61 4.60
CA ASP A 1 -18.12 -40.81 3.39
C ASP A 1 -18.26 -39.30 3.56
N ALA A 2 -19.37 -38.76 4.08
CA ALA A 2 -19.55 -37.31 4.23
C ALA A 2 -18.49 -36.61 5.12
N ILE A 3 -18.04 -37.25 6.20
CA ILE A 3 -16.98 -36.72 7.08
C ILE A 3 -15.63 -36.70 6.34
N ARG A 4 -15.34 -37.73 5.53
CA ARG A 4 -14.10 -37.79 4.73
C ARG A 4 -14.08 -36.71 3.64
N ALA A 5 -15.19 -36.54 2.92
CA ALA A 5 -15.35 -35.46 1.94
C ALA A 5 -15.23 -34.07 2.58
N ARG A 6 -15.72 -33.90 3.81
CA ARG A 6 -15.56 -32.66 4.60
C ARG A 6 -14.12 -32.45 5.06
N VAL A 7 -13.43 -33.52 5.46
CA VAL A 7 -12.00 -33.51 5.81
C VAL A 7 -11.13 -33.25 4.59
N GLU A 8 -11.45 -33.75 3.39
CA GLU A 8 -10.74 -33.44 2.14
C GLU A 8 -11.04 -32.04 1.61
N THR A 9 -12.27 -31.54 1.76
CA THR A 9 -12.55 -30.11 1.53
C THR A 9 -11.98 -29.21 2.63
N LEU A 10 -11.47 -29.75 3.74
CA LEU A 10 -10.78 -29.01 4.81
C LEU A 10 -9.26 -29.21 4.78
N ALA A 11 -8.75 -30.31 4.25
CA ALA A 11 -7.38 -30.54 3.79
C ALA A 11 -7.18 -29.72 2.50
N ARG A 12 -7.31 -28.41 2.68
CA ARG A 12 -7.51 -27.47 1.60
C ARG A 12 -6.18 -27.20 0.94
N PRO A 13 -6.08 -27.24 -0.40
CA PRO A 13 -4.99 -26.57 -1.09
C PRO A 13 -4.85 -25.10 -0.64
N GLU A 14 -5.94 -24.46 -0.20
CA GLU A 14 -5.92 -23.13 0.43
C GLU A 14 -5.09 -23.06 1.73
N LEU A 15 -5.11 -24.11 2.56
CA LEU A 15 -4.28 -24.16 3.78
C LEU A 15 -2.79 -24.28 3.41
N VAL A 16 -2.46 -25.15 2.46
CA VAL A 16 -1.07 -25.32 2.00
C VAL A 16 -0.53 -24.03 1.39
N GLN A 17 -1.33 -23.36 0.56
CA GLN A 17 -0.95 -22.07 -0.01
C GLN A 17 -0.80 -20.99 1.08
N PHE A 18 -1.68 -20.99 2.08
CA PHE A 18 -1.57 -20.09 3.23
C PHE A 18 -0.30 -20.36 4.04
N GLU A 19 0.00 -21.62 4.37
CA GLU A 19 1.21 -22.02 5.09
C GLU A 19 2.47 -21.59 4.35
N GLN A 20 2.53 -21.84 3.04
CA GLN A 20 3.66 -21.43 2.20
C GLN A 20 3.81 -19.90 2.18
N MET A 21 2.72 -19.16 2.02
CA MET A 21 2.74 -17.70 2.02
C MET A 21 3.24 -17.14 3.35
N VAL A 22 2.70 -17.64 4.48
CA VAL A 22 3.09 -17.21 5.82
C VAL A 22 4.56 -17.53 6.09
N LEU A 23 5.02 -18.73 5.70
CA LEU A 23 6.41 -19.13 5.91
C LEU A 23 7.37 -18.22 5.15
N ILE A 24 7.11 -17.95 3.87
CA ILE A 24 7.96 -17.10 3.04
C ILE A 24 7.97 -15.66 3.55
N ASP A 25 6.80 -15.09 3.85
CA ASP A 25 6.69 -13.71 4.34
C ASP A 25 7.39 -13.54 5.70
N THR A 26 7.16 -14.47 6.63
CA THR A 26 7.80 -14.42 7.96
C THR A 26 9.32 -14.63 7.86
N LEU A 27 9.77 -15.51 6.97
CA LEU A 27 11.20 -15.75 6.72
C LEU A 27 11.87 -14.52 6.12
N ASP A 28 11.24 -13.87 5.13
CA ASP A 28 11.78 -12.67 4.48
C ASP A 28 11.95 -11.52 5.47
N GLN A 29 10.96 -11.29 6.35
CA GLN A 29 11.06 -10.30 7.42
C GLN A 29 12.19 -10.63 8.40
N ALA A 30 12.24 -11.86 8.92
CA ALA A 30 13.27 -12.27 9.86
C ALA A 30 14.68 -12.19 9.25
N TRP A 31 14.82 -12.50 7.96
CA TRP A 31 16.09 -12.39 7.24
C TRP A 31 16.53 -10.94 7.07
N LYS A 32 15.62 -10.02 6.73
CA LYS A 32 15.94 -8.58 6.65
C LYS A 32 16.39 -8.01 7.99
N ASP A 33 15.69 -8.37 9.06
CA ASP A 33 16.07 -7.99 10.42
C ASP A 33 17.45 -8.54 10.77
N HIS A 34 17.72 -9.81 10.45
CA HIS A 34 19.04 -10.42 10.68
C HIS A 34 20.16 -9.76 9.88
N LEU A 35 19.93 -9.38 8.61
CA LEU A 35 20.92 -8.64 7.83
C LEU A 35 21.23 -7.28 8.45
N TYR A 36 20.20 -6.57 8.92
CA TYR A 36 20.36 -5.31 9.62
C TYR A 36 21.18 -5.47 10.92
N GLU A 37 20.88 -6.52 11.68
CA GLU A 37 21.65 -6.87 12.87
C GLU A 37 23.12 -7.25 12.56
N MET A 38 23.38 -7.94 11.45
CA MET A 38 24.74 -8.28 11.00
C MET A 38 25.54 -7.05 10.58
N ASP A 39 24.89 -6.06 9.94
CA ASP A 39 25.52 -4.78 9.64
C ASP A 39 25.89 -4.03 10.93
N GLN A 40 24.98 -3.98 11.92
CA GLN A 40 25.28 -3.40 13.23
C GLN A 40 26.40 -4.14 13.98
N LEU A 41 26.40 -5.47 13.93
CA LEU A 41 27.43 -6.30 14.55
C LEU A 41 28.80 -6.00 13.94
N ARG A 42 28.89 -5.91 12.61
CA ARG A 42 30.12 -5.54 11.89
C ARG A 42 30.67 -4.21 12.38
N ASP A 43 29.81 -3.20 12.48
CA ASP A 43 30.21 -1.86 12.93
C ASP A 43 30.67 -1.90 14.41
N SER A 44 29.98 -2.64 15.28
CA SER A 44 30.33 -2.77 16.70
C SER A 44 31.66 -3.52 16.95
N ILE A 45 31.99 -4.50 16.11
CA ILE A 45 33.27 -5.23 16.18
C ILE A 45 34.40 -4.33 15.67
N GLY A 46 34.14 -3.51 14.65
CA GLY A 46 35.09 -2.49 14.17
C GLY A 46 35.59 -1.58 15.29
N PHE A 47 34.69 -1.16 16.20
CA PHE A 47 35.06 -0.35 17.36
C PHE A 47 35.71 -1.14 18.52
N ARG A 48 35.47 -2.45 18.65
CA ARG A 48 36.05 -3.32 19.70
C ARG A 48 37.34 -4.03 19.31
N ALA A 49 37.74 -3.98 18.04
CA ALA A 49 38.95 -4.64 17.53
C ALA A 49 40.27 -4.18 18.20
N ILE A 50 40.23 -3.19 19.08
CA ILE A 50 41.36 -2.81 19.96
C ILE A 50 41.66 -3.92 21.00
N ALA A 51 40.75 -4.88 21.24
CA ALA A 51 40.84 -5.88 22.30
C ALA A 51 41.25 -7.30 21.81
N GLN A 52 42.48 -7.46 21.30
CA GLN A 52 43.27 -8.71 21.17
C GLN A 52 42.66 -9.99 20.53
N THR A 53 41.36 -10.02 20.20
CA THR A 53 40.66 -11.16 19.62
C THR A 53 40.47 -10.92 18.13
N ASP A 54 40.65 -11.97 17.31
CA ASP A 54 40.49 -11.88 15.86
C ASP A 54 39.04 -11.44 15.51
N PRO A 55 38.85 -10.26 14.88
CA PRO A 55 37.53 -9.74 14.51
C PRO A 55 36.71 -10.71 13.65
N LYS A 56 37.38 -11.50 12.81
CA LYS A 56 36.74 -12.46 11.90
C LYS A 56 36.15 -13.65 12.65
N ILE A 57 36.83 -14.11 13.71
CA ILE A 57 36.36 -15.22 14.53
C ILE A 57 35.14 -14.79 15.34
N GLU A 58 35.19 -13.61 15.96
CA GLU A 58 34.08 -13.09 16.77
C GLU A 58 32.84 -12.82 15.92
N TYR A 59 33.02 -12.20 14.74
CA TYR A 59 31.91 -11.98 13.80
C TYR A 59 31.24 -13.30 13.40
N LYS A 60 32.03 -14.32 13.05
CA LYS A 60 31.49 -15.64 12.70
C LYS A 60 30.75 -16.29 13.87
N ARG A 61 31.31 -16.21 15.08
CA ARG A 61 30.73 -16.81 16.29
C ARG A 61 29.41 -16.14 16.65
N GLU A 62 29.39 -14.82 16.68
CA GLU A 62 28.20 -14.07 17.08
C GLU A 62 27.14 -14.08 15.97
N GLY A 63 27.54 -13.97 14.70
CA GLY A 63 26.64 -14.16 13.56
C GLY A 63 25.96 -15.53 13.56
N GLN A 64 26.69 -16.60 13.87
CA GLN A 64 26.08 -17.93 14.00
C GLN A 64 25.10 -17.99 15.18
N ARG A 65 25.40 -17.33 16.30
CA ARG A 65 24.50 -17.27 17.47
C ARG A 65 23.19 -16.57 17.11
N MET A 66 23.28 -15.41 16.47
CA MET A 66 22.14 -14.59 16.06
C MET A 66 21.28 -15.32 15.03
N PHE A 67 21.90 -15.97 14.04
CA PHE A 67 21.18 -16.81 13.08
C PHE A 67 20.39 -17.95 13.75
N LYS A 68 20.97 -18.62 14.75
CA LYS A 68 20.27 -19.67 15.52
C LYS A 68 19.09 -19.10 16.30
N SER A 69 19.21 -17.89 16.86
CA SER A 69 18.11 -17.21 17.54
C SER A 69 16.99 -16.87 16.57
N MET A 70 17.32 -16.22 15.45
CA MET A 70 16.38 -15.89 14.37
C MET A 70 15.60 -17.14 13.91
N MET A 71 16.29 -18.25 13.66
CA MET A 71 15.64 -19.50 13.25
C MET A 71 14.71 -20.09 14.33
N LYS A 72 15.01 -19.88 15.62
CA LYS A 72 14.14 -20.32 16.71
C LYS A 72 12.87 -19.46 16.76
N GLU A 73 13.03 -18.14 16.72
CA GLU A 73 11.91 -17.20 16.70
C GLU A 73 11.02 -17.37 15.48
N LEU A 74 11.61 -17.62 14.30
CA LEU A 74 10.87 -17.91 13.08
C LEU A 74 9.94 -19.12 13.26
N ARG A 75 10.44 -20.23 13.83
CA ARG A 75 9.62 -21.43 14.07
C ARG A 75 8.46 -21.13 15.03
N GLU A 76 8.72 -20.39 16.10
CA GLU A 76 7.70 -20.00 17.08
C GLU A 76 6.63 -19.11 16.44
N ARG A 77 7.03 -18.09 15.67
CA ARG A 77 6.11 -17.18 14.95
C ARG A 77 5.27 -17.91 13.91
N VAL A 78 5.87 -18.74 13.06
CA VAL A 78 5.15 -19.48 12.01
C VAL A 78 4.13 -20.43 12.64
N THR A 79 4.52 -21.15 13.69
CA THR A 79 3.62 -22.04 14.44
C THR A 79 2.45 -21.24 15.02
N ASP A 80 2.72 -20.12 15.68
CA ASP A 80 1.69 -19.28 16.28
C ASP A 80 0.69 -18.75 15.25
N ILE A 81 1.17 -18.28 14.09
CA ILE A 81 0.32 -17.76 13.01
C ILE A 81 -0.57 -18.88 12.44
N ILE A 82 0.01 -20.05 12.13
CA ILE A 82 -0.74 -21.17 11.56
C ILE A 82 -1.85 -21.64 12.51
N PHE A 83 -1.57 -21.74 13.81
CA PHE A 83 -2.55 -22.19 14.80
C PHE A 83 -3.60 -21.13 15.18
N LYS A 84 -3.28 -19.84 15.09
CA LYS A 84 -4.23 -18.75 15.35
C LYS A 84 -5.07 -18.35 14.13
N ALA A 85 -4.63 -18.70 12.92
CA ALA A 85 -5.32 -18.34 11.69
C ALA A 85 -6.70 -19.02 11.61
N ARG A 86 -7.75 -18.20 11.58
CA ARG A 86 -9.09 -18.66 11.18
C ARG A 86 -9.28 -18.34 9.71
N ILE A 87 -9.33 -19.38 8.86
CA ILE A 87 -9.70 -19.20 7.45
C ILE A 87 -11.20 -18.86 7.39
N ALA A 88 -11.50 -17.58 7.25
CA ALA A 88 -12.84 -17.16 6.87
C ALA A 88 -13.11 -17.60 5.43
N PRO A 89 -14.27 -18.21 5.13
CA PRO A 89 -14.64 -18.47 3.75
C PRO A 89 -14.65 -17.14 2.98
N PRO A 90 -14.24 -17.12 1.70
CA PRO A 90 -14.24 -15.89 0.91
C PRO A 90 -15.65 -15.30 0.97
N GLN A 91 -15.75 -14.13 1.61
CA GLN A 91 -17.00 -13.39 1.71
C GLN A 91 -17.41 -13.07 0.28
N ARG A 92 -18.48 -13.72 -0.21
CA ARG A 92 -19.06 -13.44 -1.53
C ARG A 92 -19.39 -11.95 -1.55
N GLN A 93 -18.56 -11.16 -2.21
CA GLN A 93 -18.82 -9.76 -2.46
C GLN A 93 -20.13 -9.72 -3.25
N SER A 94 -21.19 -9.25 -2.61
CA SER A 94 -22.46 -9.08 -3.29
C SER A 94 -22.23 -8.07 -4.41
N PRO A 95 -22.62 -8.36 -5.67
CA PRO A 95 -22.43 -7.43 -6.76
C PRO A 95 -23.12 -6.12 -6.37
N MET A 96 -22.32 -5.05 -6.33
CA MET A 96 -22.77 -3.69 -6.06
C MET A 96 -23.97 -3.40 -6.97
N GLN A 97 -25.17 -3.31 -6.39
CA GLN A 97 -26.39 -3.00 -7.13
C GLN A 97 -26.17 -1.64 -7.80
N ARG A 98 -26.07 -1.64 -9.14
CA ARG A 98 -26.03 -0.40 -9.91
C ARG A 98 -27.33 0.37 -9.61
N PRO A 99 -27.28 1.65 -9.21
CA PRO A 99 -28.48 2.42 -8.97
C PRO A 99 -29.33 2.48 -10.26
N PRO A 100 -30.67 2.41 -10.16
CA PRO A 100 -31.55 2.42 -11.32
C PRO A 100 -31.41 3.73 -12.08
N MET A 101 -31.03 3.63 -13.34
CA MET A 101 -30.92 4.76 -14.27
C MET A 101 -32.32 5.31 -14.53
N GLN A 102 -32.62 6.50 -14.01
CA GLN A 102 -33.89 7.19 -14.23
C GLN A 102 -34.01 7.56 -15.71
N ARG A 103 -35.08 7.09 -16.38
CA ARG A 103 -35.40 7.49 -17.76
C ARG A 103 -35.90 8.94 -17.75
N PRO A 104 -35.46 9.81 -18.68
CA PRO A 104 -36.01 11.16 -18.79
C PRO A 104 -37.50 11.11 -19.16
N PRO A 105 -38.34 12.00 -18.61
CA PRO A 105 -39.76 12.05 -18.94
C PRO A 105 -39.95 12.50 -20.41
N GLN A 106 -40.68 11.69 -21.18
CA GLN A 106 -41.18 12.08 -22.49
C GLN A 106 -42.14 13.25 -22.31
N GLN A 107 -41.84 14.35 -23.02
CA GLN A 107 -42.63 15.57 -23.02
C GLN A 107 -44.04 15.26 -23.51
N ALA A 108 -45.01 15.47 -22.63
CA ALA A 108 -46.42 15.45 -22.96
C ALA A 108 -46.72 16.55 -23.99
N GLN A 109 -47.31 16.13 -25.10
CA GLN A 109 -47.76 16.95 -26.21
C GLN A 109 -48.79 17.98 -25.71
N GLN A 110 -48.41 19.26 -25.73
CA GLN A 110 -49.22 20.39 -25.28
C GLN A 110 -50.49 20.52 -26.16
N GLN A 111 -51.64 20.25 -25.56
CA GLN A 111 -52.93 20.73 -26.07
C GLN A 111 -53.12 22.19 -25.63
N ARG A 112 -53.28 23.07 -26.63
CA ARG A 112 -53.61 24.49 -26.48
C ARG A 112 -55.08 24.66 -26.10
N PRO A 113 -55.42 25.48 -25.09
CA PRO A 113 -56.74 26.12 -25.03
C PRO A 113 -56.65 27.57 -25.55
N GLN A 114 -57.59 27.92 -26.42
CA GLN A 114 -57.83 29.29 -26.88
C GLN A 114 -58.42 30.12 -25.74
N ARG A 115 -58.08 31.41 -25.69
CA ARG A 115 -58.54 32.38 -24.69
C ARG A 115 -59.29 33.49 -25.44
N PRO A 116 -60.53 33.87 -25.06
CA PRO A 116 -61.15 35.06 -25.62
C PRO A 116 -60.70 36.32 -24.88
N ALA A 117 -60.76 37.41 -25.64
CA ALA A 117 -60.23 38.73 -25.34
C ALA A 117 -61.02 39.49 -24.27
N GLY A 118 -60.33 40.37 -23.55
CA GLY A 118 -60.94 41.41 -22.73
C GLY A 118 -59.94 42.15 -21.84
N ALA A 119 -59.58 43.37 -22.26
CA ALA A 119 -59.16 44.55 -21.48
C ALA A 119 -58.03 44.41 -20.42
N ALA A 120 -57.20 45.39 -20.09
CA ALA A 120 -56.72 46.65 -20.66
C ALA A 120 -55.67 47.14 -19.62
N GLN A 121 -54.65 47.87 -20.06
CA GLN A 121 -53.79 48.80 -19.28
C GLN A 121 -52.78 48.15 -18.31
N SER A 122 -51.49 48.09 -18.63
CA SER A 122 -50.46 49.15 -18.54
C SER A 122 -50.19 49.65 -17.13
N ASN A 123 -49.07 49.20 -16.53
CA ASN A 123 -48.25 50.07 -15.71
C ASN A 123 -46.77 49.64 -15.69
N ILE A 124 -45.92 50.66 -15.76
CA ILE A 124 -44.46 50.65 -15.89
C ILE A 124 -43.82 50.83 -14.49
N MET A 125 -42.51 50.56 -14.42
CA MET A 125 -41.53 50.83 -13.33
C MET A 125 -41.34 49.66 -12.36
N GLY A 126 -40.13 49.27 -11.97
CA GLY A 126 -38.83 49.93 -12.06
C GLY A 126 -37.98 49.51 -10.86
N SER A 127 -36.66 49.70 -10.97
CA SER A 127 -35.65 49.61 -9.89
C SER A 127 -35.07 48.24 -9.53
N SER A 128 -34.03 47.90 -10.29
CA SER A 128 -32.66 47.71 -9.80
C SER A 128 -32.41 48.06 -8.33
N ILE A 129 -31.84 47.14 -7.54
CA ILE A 129 -30.78 47.47 -6.56
C ILE A 129 -29.74 46.34 -6.48
N MET A 130 -28.50 46.71 -6.83
CA MET A 130 -27.17 46.20 -6.44
C MET A 130 -27.14 45.36 -5.15
N GLY A 131 -26.41 44.26 -5.07
CA GLY A 131 -24.94 44.27 -4.95
C GLY A 131 -24.49 43.36 -3.77
N PRO A 132 -23.18 43.18 -3.53
CA PRO A 132 -22.51 41.88 -3.73
C PRO A 132 -21.80 41.31 -2.48
N GLY A 133 -21.32 40.07 -2.56
CA GLY A 133 -20.45 39.50 -1.51
C GLY A 133 -19.89 38.11 -1.84
N LEU A 134 -18.92 38.05 -2.75
CA LEU A 134 -18.05 36.89 -2.95
C LEU A 134 -16.98 36.87 -1.83
N SER A 135 -16.84 35.75 -1.12
CA SER A 135 -15.68 35.45 -0.29
C SER A 135 -15.15 34.06 -0.66
N PHE A 136 -14.11 34.04 -1.49
CA PHE A 136 -13.31 32.86 -1.81
C PHE A 136 -11.98 32.97 -1.06
N GLY A 137 -11.75 32.06 -0.12
CA GLY A 137 -10.45 31.89 0.55
C GLY A 137 -9.44 31.18 -0.36
N PRO A 138 -8.11 31.40 -0.18
CA PRO A 138 -7.11 30.83 -1.05
C PRO A 138 -6.85 29.35 -0.72
N ALA A 139 -7.01 28.48 -1.72
CA ALA A 139 -6.62 27.08 -1.67
C ALA A 139 -5.10 26.94 -1.71
N GLN A 140 -4.52 26.34 -0.67
CA GLN A 140 -3.11 25.97 -0.63
C GLN A 140 -2.85 24.77 -1.55
N ARG A 141 -1.78 24.88 -2.35
CA ARG A 141 -1.32 23.87 -3.31
C ARG A 141 -0.49 22.79 -2.59
N PRO A 142 -0.69 21.49 -2.85
CA PRO A 142 0.21 20.45 -2.34
C PRO A 142 1.60 20.61 -2.97
N GLN A 143 2.65 20.72 -2.13
CA GLN A 143 4.04 20.75 -2.57
C GLN A 143 4.49 19.34 -2.99
N GLN A 144 5.10 19.22 -4.16
CA GLN A 144 5.82 18.03 -4.61
C GLN A 144 7.13 17.86 -3.80
N PRO A 145 7.56 16.64 -3.45
CA PRO A 145 8.87 16.43 -2.87
C PRO A 145 9.97 16.65 -3.92
N LYS A 146 11.04 17.36 -3.52
CA LYS A 146 12.22 17.71 -4.32
C LYS A 146 13.03 16.48 -4.77
N PRO A 147 13.77 16.56 -5.90
CA PRO A 147 14.64 15.49 -6.39
C PRO A 147 15.89 15.29 -5.53
N ALA A 148 16.34 14.03 -5.43
CA ALA A 148 17.57 13.61 -4.75
C ALA A 148 18.83 13.94 -5.59
N PRO A 149 20.01 14.13 -4.96
CA PRO A 149 21.20 14.69 -5.60
C PRO A 149 21.91 13.71 -6.56
N GLU A 150 22.44 14.27 -7.66
CA GLU A 150 23.35 13.64 -8.61
C GLU A 150 24.56 13.02 -7.91
N LYS A 151 24.92 11.79 -8.31
CA LYS A 151 26.23 11.20 -7.96
C LYS A 151 27.33 11.93 -8.75
N PRO A 152 28.48 12.21 -8.13
CA PRO A 152 29.61 12.79 -8.82
C PRO A 152 30.18 11.83 -9.87
N GLN A 153 30.44 12.44 -11.02
CA GLN A 153 31.19 11.99 -12.18
C GLN A 153 32.53 11.35 -11.75
N ASN A 154 32.82 10.15 -12.25
CA ASN A 154 34.12 9.50 -12.10
C ASN A 154 35.14 10.20 -13.02
N PRO A 155 36.21 10.84 -12.51
CA PRO A 155 37.31 11.27 -13.34
C PRO A 155 38.34 10.13 -13.48
N SER A 156 39.03 10.09 -14.62
CA SER A 156 40.20 9.26 -14.90
C SER A 156 39.92 7.85 -15.48
N GLN A 157 39.38 7.82 -16.69
CA GLN A 157 39.92 6.93 -17.72
C GLN A 157 40.79 7.77 -18.64
N ASP A 158 42.00 8.08 -18.18
CA ASP A 158 43.08 8.54 -19.04
C ASP A 158 44.27 7.61 -18.80
N ALA A 159 44.86 7.19 -19.93
CA ALA A 159 46.15 6.53 -20.06
C ALA A 159 46.26 5.09 -19.54
N GLU A 160 45.99 4.11 -20.40
CA GLU A 160 47.04 3.14 -20.75
C GLU A 160 46.73 2.49 -22.11
N ASN A 161 47.03 3.22 -23.17
CA ASN A 161 47.31 2.66 -24.47
C ASN A 161 48.71 3.18 -24.83
N GLN A 162 49.63 2.28 -25.18
CA GLN A 162 51.10 2.44 -25.29
C GLN A 162 51.78 2.15 -23.94
N ASP A 163 52.66 1.15 -23.80
CA ASP A 163 53.86 0.95 -24.60
C ASP A 163 54.46 -0.46 -24.35
N SER A 164 55.07 -1.01 -25.40
CA SER A 164 56.12 -2.06 -25.46
C SER A 164 55.85 -3.49 -24.99
#